data_AF-A0AA42ZLS0-F1
#
_entry.id   AF-A0AA42ZLS0-F1
#
_cell.length_a   1.000
_cell.length_b   1.000
_cell.length_c   1.000
_cell.angle_alpha   90.00
_cell.angle_beta   90.00
_cell.angle_gamma   90.00
#
_symmetry.space_group_name_H-M   'P 1'
#
loop_
_entity.id
_entity.type
_entity.pdbx_description
1 polymer ?
#
loop_
_entity_poly.entity_id
_entity_poly.type
_entity_poly.pdbx_seq_one_letter_code
_entity_poly.pdbx_strand_id
1 'polypeptide(L)'
;MWAVRAILIVALVLCVVAFAYYNTNSQQLVEVNLIWAQYVDVPLITVVFWSFVPGVLVSLFVFMSVFIKQSVQLRASKRRIKALEGEVTALRNRPIEESAELLASSNVKPPGQAPLFKDGN
;
A
#
# COMPACT_ATOMS: atom_id res chain seq x y z
N MET A 1 9.01 0.95 -7.36
CA MET A 1 8.99 -0.07 -8.45
C MET A 1 9.66 -1.33 -7.94
N TRP A 2 9.14 -2.52 -8.27
CA TRP A 2 9.68 -3.80 -7.76
C TRP A 2 11.14 -4.02 -8.18
N ALA A 3 11.52 -3.61 -9.39
CA ALA A 3 12.88 -3.68 -9.90
C ALA A 3 13.89 -2.86 -9.08
N VAL A 4 13.56 -1.61 -8.72
CA VAL A 4 14.44 -0.76 -7.90
C VAL A 4 14.70 -1.37 -6.52
N ARG A 5 13.69 -2.01 -5.93
CA ARG A 5 13.82 -2.71 -4.64
C ARG A 5 14.75 -3.93 -4.77
N ALA A 6 14.59 -4.71 -5.83
CA ALA A 6 15.44 -5.86 -6.09
C ALA A 6 16.91 -5.46 -6.30
N ILE A 7 17.17 -4.41 -7.07
CA ILE A 7 18.52 -3.87 -7.29
C ILE A 7 19.16 -3.41 -5.99
N LEU A 8 18.42 -2.69 -5.15
CA LEU A 8 18.91 -2.25 -3.83
C LEU A 8 19.24 -3.43 -2.91
N ILE A 9 18.43 -4.48 -2.91
CA ILE A 9 18.69 -5.70 -2.11
C ILE A 9 19.96 -6.40 -2.62
N VAL A 10 20.12 -6.55 -3.93
CA VAL A 10 21.32 -7.17 -4.52
C VAL A 10 22.56 -6.33 -4.20
N ALA A 11 22.50 -5.01 -4.35
CA ALA A 11 23.60 -4.12 -3.99
C ALA A 11 23.97 -4.22 -2.50
N LEU A 12 22.97 -4.26 -1.60
CA LEU A 12 23.18 -4.46 -0.17
C LEU A 12 23.90 -5.77 0.12
N VAL A 13 23.44 -6.88 -0.48
CA VAL A 13 24.07 -8.21 -0.31
C VAL A 13 25.51 -8.18 -0.82
N LEU A 14 25.77 -7.60 -1.98
CA LEU A 14 27.13 -7.44 -2.51
C LEU A 14 28.02 -6.61 -1.59
N CYS A 15 27.50 -5.52 -1.01
CA CYS A 15 28.22 -4.72 -0.03
C CYS A 15 28.56 -5.54 1.23
N VAL A 16 27.63 -6.32 1.76
CA VAL A 16 27.87 -7.18 2.94
C VAL A 16 28.89 -8.27 2.64
N VAL A 17 28.80 -8.92 1.47
CA VAL A 17 29.76 -9.96 1.05
C VAL A 17 31.15 -9.39 0.79
N ALA A 18 31.24 -8.27 0.07
CA ALA A 18 32.50 -7.57 -0.15
C ALA A 18 33.10 -7.12 1.19
N PHE A 19 32.29 -6.55 2.07
CA PHE A 19 32.71 -6.15 3.41
C PHE A 19 33.28 -7.34 4.20
N ALA A 20 32.57 -8.47 4.23
CA ALA A 20 33.02 -9.69 4.89
C ALA A 20 34.36 -10.17 4.30
N TYR A 21 34.46 -10.28 2.97
CA TYR A 21 35.67 -10.71 2.25
C TYR A 21 36.89 -9.83 2.57
N TYR A 22 36.74 -8.50 2.53
CA TYR A 22 37.83 -7.57 2.84
C TYR A 22 38.23 -7.54 4.32
N ASN A 23 37.32 -7.89 5.23
CA ASN A 23 37.58 -7.90 6.68
C ASN A 23 37.97 -9.29 7.23
N THR A 24 37.91 -10.36 6.42
CA THR A 24 38.32 -11.71 6.85
C THR A 24 39.83 -11.92 6.95
N ASN A 25 40.67 -10.98 6.50
CA ASN A 25 42.10 -11.03 6.81
C ASN A 25 42.27 -10.75 8.31
N SER A 26 42.42 -11.83 9.08
CA SER A 26 42.34 -11.95 10.54
C SER A 26 43.43 -11.21 11.33
N GLN A 27 44.13 -10.25 10.72
CA GLN A 27 45.23 -9.50 11.32
C GLN A 27 44.90 -8.03 11.58
N GLN A 28 43.73 -7.53 11.13
CA GLN A 28 43.36 -6.14 11.37
C GLN A 28 42.69 -5.98 12.73
N LEU A 29 43.54 -5.72 13.73
CA LEU A 29 43.16 -5.38 15.09
C LEU A 29 42.97 -3.86 15.21
N VAL A 30 41.97 -3.43 15.96
CA VAL A 30 41.66 -2.01 16.22
C VAL A 30 41.38 -1.78 17.69
N GLU A 31 41.78 -0.60 18.15
CA GLU A 31 41.42 -0.09 19.47
C GLU A 31 40.07 0.63 19.38
N VAL A 32 39.13 0.26 20.24
CA VAL A 32 37.78 0.83 20.28
C VAL A 32 37.58 1.54 21.60
N ASN A 33 37.49 2.86 21.54
CA ASN A 33 37.19 3.70 22.68
C ASN A 33 35.69 4.03 22.70
N LEU A 34 34.93 3.32 23.54
CA LEU A 34 33.54 3.65 23.84
C LEU A 34 33.50 4.61 25.04
N ILE A 35 32.44 5.41 25.12
CA ILE A 35 32.20 6.44 26.15
C ILE A 35 32.46 5.92 27.58
N TRP A 36 32.24 4.62 27.83
CA TRP A 36 32.37 3.98 29.14
C TRP A 36 33.40 2.85 29.22
N ALA A 37 34.03 2.46 28.11
CA ALA A 37 34.92 1.31 28.06
C ALA A 37 35.90 1.39 26.90
N GLN A 38 37.16 1.01 27.15
CA GLN A 38 38.16 0.87 26.10
C GLN A 38 38.46 -0.61 25.87
N TYR A 39 38.42 -1.01 24.61
CA TYR A 39 38.77 -2.36 24.17
C TYR A 39 39.98 -2.28 23.24
N VAL A 40 41.02 -3.05 23.55
CA VAL A 40 42.26 -3.14 22.78
C VAL A 40 42.27 -4.48 22.03
N ASP A 41 42.92 -4.52 20.87
CA ASP A 41 43.07 -5.72 20.04
C ASP A 41 41.76 -6.40 19.63
N VAL A 42 40.73 -5.60 19.34
CA VAL A 42 39.45 -6.13 18.87
C VAL A 42 39.51 -6.36 17.36
N PRO A 43 39.10 -7.53 16.85
CA PRO A 43 39.01 -7.75 15.41
C PRO A 43 38.06 -6.75 14.76
N LEU A 44 38.48 -6.06 13.69
CA LEU A 44 37.66 -5.05 13.02
C LEU A 44 36.28 -5.59 12.59
N ILE A 45 36.23 -6.85 12.16
CA ILE A 45 34.99 -7.52 11.75
C ILE A 45 33.92 -7.53 12.84
N THR A 46 34.29 -7.72 14.11
CA THR A 46 33.32 -7.80 15.20
C THR A 46 32.75 -6.42 15.50
N VAL A 47 33.58 -5.39 15.50
CA VAL A 47 33.17 -3.99 15.71
C VAL A 47 32.18 -3.55 14.65
N VAL A 48 32.47 -3.84 13.37
CA VAL A 48 31.58 -3.43 12.28
C VAL A 48 30.32 -4.27 12.22
N PHE A 49 30.40 -5.58 12.50
CA PHE A 49 29.20 -6.42 12.58
C PHE A 49 28.25 -5.91 13.67
N TRP A 50 28.76 -5.63 14.87
CA TRP A 50 27.97 -5.11 15.98
C TRP A 50 27.48 -3.67 15.80
N SER A 51 28.15 -2.85 14.97
CA SER A 51 27.62 -1.52 14.60
C SER A 51 26.57 -1.60 13.50
N PHE A 52 26.66 -2.59 12.61
CA PHE A 52 25.70 -2.83 11.54
C PHE A 52 24.36 -3.36 12.07
N VAL A 53 24.37 -4.33 12.98
CA VAL A 53 23.15 -4.95 13.56
C VAL A 53 22.13 -3.92 14.07
N PRO A 54 22.48 -2.96 14.95
CA PRO A 54 21.52 -1.96 15.42
C PRO A 54 21.04 -1.04 14.30
N GLY A 55 21.91 -0.69 13.34
CA GLY A 55 21.52 0.09 12.16
C GLY A 55 20.45 -0.61 11.33
N VAL A 56 20.62 -1.92 11.08
CA VAL A 56 19.61 -2.73 10.39
C VAL A 56 18.32 -2.79 11.19
N LEU A 57 18.39 -3.04 12.50
CA LEU A 57 17.20 -3.09 13.34
C LEU A 57 16.42 -1.77 13.30
N VAL A 58 17.08 -0.62 13.47
CA VAL A 58 16.43 0.69 13.38
C VAL A 58 15.79 0.90 12.01
N SER A 59 16.52 0.58 10.93
CA SER A 59 15.97 0.70 9.58
C SER A 59 14.74 -0.18 9.36
N LEU A 60 14.72 -1.39 9.91
CA LEU A 60 13.58 -2.31 9.86
C LEU A 60 12.38 -1.72 10.59
N PHE A 61 12.56 -1.15 11.78
CA PHE A 61 11.48 -0.51 12.53
C PHE A 61 10.88 0.69 11.79
N VAL A 62 11.73 1.55 11.21
CA VAL A 62 11.28 2.68 10.39
C VAL A 62 10.52 2.19 9.17
N PHE A 63 11.06 1.21 8.45
CA PHE A 63 10.43 0.63 7.27
C PHE A 63 9.06 0.01 7.60
N MET A 64 8.98 -0.78 8.66
CA MET A 64 7.74 -1.40 9.13
C MET A 64 6.68 -0.35 9.44
N SER A 65 7.07 0.72 10.16
CA SER A 65 6.17 1.81 10.52
C SER A 65 5.58 2.51 9.29
N VAL A 66 6.44 2.81 8.30
CA VAL A 66 6.01 3.42 7.03
C VAL A 66 5.12 2.47 6.23
N PHE A 67 5.47 1.18 6.17
CA PHE A 67 4.71 0.18 5.43
C PHE A 67 3.29 0.00 5.99
N ILE A 68 3.14 -0.06 7.31
CA ILE A 68 1.83 -0.13 7.97
C ILE A 68 1.01 1.12 7.64
N LYS A 69 1.58 2.32 7.79
CA LYS A 69 0.91 3.58 7.50
C LYS A 69 0.44 3.63 6.03
N GLN A 70 1.28 3.24 5.09
CA GLN A 70 0.93 3.17 3.67
C GLN A 70 -0.18 2.15 3.41
N SER A 71 -0.14 0.99 4.05
CA SER A 71 -1.16 -0.06 3.91
C SER A 71 -2.54 0.42 4.39
N VAL A 72 -2.58 1.14 5.51
CA VAL A 72 -3.82 1.73 6.04
C VAL A 72 -4.35 2.81 5.09
N GLN A 73 -3.49 3.74 4.64
CA GLN A 73 -3.88 4.78 3.69
C GLN A 73 -4.42 4.20 2.39
N LEU A 74 -3.80 3.13 1.87
CA LEU A 74 -4.23 2.49 0.64
C LEU A 74 -5.61 1.82 0.79
N ARG A 75 -5.89 1.20 1.94
CA ARG A 75 -7.23 0.67 2.26
C ARG A 75 -8.27 1.79 2.39
N ALA A 76 -7.93 2.88 3.08
CA ALA A 76 -8.82 4.02 3.24
C ALA A 76 -9.16 4.68 1.90
N SER A 77 -8.16 4.89 1.03
CA SER A 77 -8.35 5.46 -0.31
C SER A 77 -9.23 4.56 -1.18
N LYS A 78 -9.01 3.24 -1.19
CA LYS A 78 -9.87 2.29 -1.92
C LYS A 78 -11.32 2.32 -1.45
N ARG A 79 -11.56 2.43 -0.14
CA ARG A 79 -12.92 2.56 0.42
C ARG A 79 -13.60 3.84 -0.04
N ARG A 80 -12.87 4.97 -0.03
CA ARG A 80 -13.40 6.25 -0.51
C ARG A 80 -13.77 6.19 -1.99
N ILE A 81 -12.87 5.68 -2.84
CA ILE A 81 -13.15 5.51 -4.27
C ILE A 81 -14.42 4.69 -4.49
N LYS A 82 -14.56 3.54 -3.81
CA LYS A 82 -15.76 2.71 -3.94
C LYS A 82 -17.05 3.41 -3.47
N ALA A 83 -16.98 4.24 -2.42
CA ALA A 83 -18.13 5.01 -1.94
C ALA A 83 -18.54 6.08 -2.96
N LEU A 84 -17.58 6.85 -3.47
CA LEU A 84 -17.78 7.86 -4.51
C LEU A 84 -18.34 7.24 -5.81
N GLU A 85 -17.82 6.09 -6.25
CA GLU A 85 -18.36 5.34 -7.39
C GLU A 85 -19.81 4.90 -7.15
N GLY A 86 -20.13 4.49 -5.92
CA GLY A 86 -21.50 4.14 -5.51
C GLY A 86 -22.45 5.34 -5.55
N GLU A 87 -22.03 6.50 -5.04
CA GLU A 87 -22.80 7.74 -5.08
C GLU A 87 -23.07 8.19 -6.50
N VAL A 88 -22.06 8.20 -7.37
CA VAL A 88 -22.23 8.55 -8.79
C VAL A 88 -23.19 7.59 -9.48
N THR A 89 -23.09 6.29 -9.18
CA THR A 89 -24.00 5.28 -9.74
C THR A 89 -25.44 5.49 -9.27
N ALA A 90 -25.65 5.78 -7.99
CA ALA A 90 -26.97 6.08 -7.44
C ALA A 90 -27.57 7.36 -8.03
N LEU A 91 -26.76 8.42 -8.18
CA LEU A 91 -27.18 9.67 -8.82
C LEU A 91 -27.52 9.48 -10.30
N ARG A 92 -26.82 8.60 -11.01
CA ARG A 92 -27.12 8.29 -12.41
C ARG A 92 -28.41 7.51 -12.58
N ASN A 93 -28.74 6.63 -11.63
CA ASN A 93 -29.91 5.76 -11.74
C ASN A 93 -31.21 6.44 -11.29
N ARG A 94 -31.15 7.44 -10.39
CA ARG A 94 -32.32 8.21 -9.94
C ARG A 94 -33.15 8.83 -11.09
N PRO A 95 -32.56 9.54 -12.08
CA PRO A 95 -33.31 10.08 -13.22
C PRO A 95 -34.03 9.00 -14.06
N ILE A 96 -33.45 7.79 -14.14
CA ILE A 96 -33.99 6.68 -14.92
C ILE A 96 -35.20 6.07 -14.19
N GLU A 97 -35.11 5.92 -12.87
CA GLU A 97 -36.22 5.45 -12.03
C GLU A 97 -37.40 6.43 -12.05
N GLU A 98 -37.14 7.73 -11.91
CA GLU A 98 -38.19 8.77 -12.02
C GLU A 98 -38.87 8.75 -13.40
N SER A 99 -38.08 8.60 -14.48
CA SER A 99 -38.62 8.51 -15.83
C SER A 99 -39.45 7.23 -16.04
N ALA A 100 -39.02 6.10 -15.47
CA ALA A 100 -39.75 4.83 -15.54
C ALA A 100 -41.07 4.88 -14.75
N GLU A 101 -41.11 5.54 -13.59
CA GLU A 101 -42.31 5.71 -12.76
C GLU A 101 -43.34 6.64 -13.44
N LEU A 102 -42.88 7.72 -14.09
CA LEU A 102 -43.74 8.60 -14.90
C LEU A 102 -44.33 7.86 -16.11
N LEU A 103 -43.56 6.99 -16.76
CA LEU A 103 -44.05 6.15 -17.86
C LEU A 103 -45.02 5.05 -17.38
N ALA A 104 -44.79 4.47 -16.21
CA ALA A 104 -45.69 3.47 -15.63
C ALA A 104 -47.05 4.10 -15.21
N SER A 105 -47.03 5.27 -14.59
CA SER A 105 -48.24 6.00 -14.16
C SER A 105 -49.07 6.52 -15.33
N SER A 106 -48.43 6.93 -16.45
CA SER A 106 -49.14 7.30 -17.69
C SER A 106 -49.79 6.11 -18.42
N ASN A 107 -49.37 4.86 -18.13
CA ASN A 107 -49.96 3.64 -18.70
C ASN A 107 -51.09 3.05 -17.84
N VAL A 108 -51.36 3.59 -16.64
CA VAL A 108 -52.51 3.18 -15.83
C VAL A 108 -53.78 3.80 -16.41
N LYS A 109 -54.47 3.02 -17.25
CA LYS A 109 -55.80 3.36 -17.77
C LYS A 109 -56.77 3.59 -16.58
N PRO A 110 -57.46 4.73 -16.49
CA PRO A 110 -58.41 4.97 -15.40
C PRO A 110 -59.55 3.95 -15.44
N PRO A 111 -60.02 3.44 -14.28
CA PRO A 111 -61.14 2.51 -14.25
C PRO A 111 -62.40 3.28 -14.67
N GLY A 112 -62.89 3.03 -15.89
CA GLY A 112 -64.14 3.62 -16.38
C GLY A 112 -64.18 4.09 -17.83
N GLN A 113 -63.10 4.00 -18.62
CA GLN A 113 -63.20 4.35 -20.05
C GLN A 113 -63.67 3.16 -20.90
N ALA A 114 -64.96 3.19 -21.23
CA ALA A 114 -65.57 2.37 -22.27
C ALA A 114 -64.84 2.55 -23.63
N PRO A 115 -64.76 1.51 -24.47
CA PRO A 115 -64.11 1.61 -25.77
C PRO A 115 -64.83 2.64 -26.65
N LEU A 116 -64.08 3.65 -27.11
CA LEU A 116 -64.57 4.79 -27.90
C LEU A 116 -64.72 4.48 -29.40
N PHE A 117 -64.52 3.23 -29.81
CA PHE A 117 -64.79 2.77 -31.15
C PHE A 117 -65.74 1.58 -31.11
N LYS A 118 -66.96 1.85 -31.53
CA LYS A 118 -67.93 0.83 -31.94
C LYS A 118 -67.71 0.67 -33.44
N ASP A 119 -67.18 -0.47 -33.86
CA ASP A 119 -67.03 -0.80 -35.27
C ASP A 119 -68.41 -0.69 -35.94
N GLY A 120 -68.50 0.25 -36.88
CA GLY A 120 -69.65 0.43 -37.76
C GLY A 120 -69.53 -0.51 -38.94
N ASN A 121 -70.66 -1.17 -39.23
CA ASN A 121 -70.93 -2.08 -40.33
C ASN A 121 -70.53 -1.54 -41.71
#